data_AF-A0A0M8XXW8-F1
#
_entry.id   AF-A0A0M8XXW8-F1
#
_cell.length_a   1.000
_cell.length_b   1.000
_cell.length_c   1.000
_cell.angle_alpha   90.00
_cell.angle_beta   90.00
_cell.angle_gamma   90.00
#
_symmetry.space_group_name_H-M   'P 1'
#
loop_
_entity.id
_entity.type
_entity.pdbx_description
1 polymer ?
#
loop_
_entity_poly.entity_id
_entity_poly.type
_entity_poly.pdbx_seq_one_letter_code
_entity_poly.pdbx_strand_id
1 'polypeptide(L)' 'MTAADRCDRCGAPAYVRVLLNSGGELLFCAHHMRKHDDSLRKIASDIQDETHKLTESAKGSEER' A
#
# COMPACT_ATOMS: atom_id res chain seq x y z
N MET A 1 -18.41 8.65 4.43
CA MET A 1 -17.46 8.26 3.39
C MET A 1 -16.09 8.18 4.04
N THR A 2 -15.63 6.97 4.37
CA THR A 2 -14.22 6.81 4.76
C THR A 2 -13.39 7.06 3.50
N ALA A 3 -12.42 7.97 3.57
CA ALA A 3 -11.44 8.10 2.52
C ALA A 3 -10.65 6.79 2.49
N ALA A 4 -11.08 5.86 1.63
CA ALA A 4 -10.32 4.64 1.39
C ALA A 4 -9.05 5.09 0.67
N ASP A 5 -7.91 4.97 1.33
CA ASP A 5 -6.60 5.09 0.70
C ASP A 5 -6.60 4.25 -0.58
N ARG A 6 -6.57 4.91 -1.74
CA ARG A 6 -6.59 4.26 -3.05
C ARG A 6 -5.20 4.30 -3.64
N CYS A 7 -4.87 3.23 -4.34
CA CYS A 7 -3.66 3.17 -5.12
C CYS A 7 -3.70 4.27 -6.17
N ASP A 8 -2.71 5.15 -6.15
CA ASP A 8 -2.60 6.30 -7.05
C ASP A 8 -2.54 5.85 -8.53
N ARG A 9 -2.09 4.61 -8.78
CA ARG A 9 -1.95 4.06 -10.13
C ARG A 9 -3.22 3.44 -10.71
N CYS A 10 -4.05 2.77 -9.90
CA CYS A 10 -5.20 2.00 -10.42
C CYS A 10 -6.51 2.17 -9.66
N GLY A 11 -6.53 2.94 -8.57
CA GLY A 11 -7.72 3.16 -7.76
C GLY A 11 -8.18 1.97 -6.93
N ALA A 12 -7.43 0.85 -6.93
CA ALA A 12 -7.66 -0.28 -6.03
C ALA A 12 -7.33 0.11 -4.57
N PRO A 13 -7.77 -0.65 -3.55
CA PRO A 13 -7.39 -0.40 -2.17
C PRO A 13 -5.86 -0.41 -2.02
N ALA A 14 -5.33 0.65 -1.40
CA ALA A 14 -3.91 0.71 -1.06
C ALA A 14 -3.66 0.01 0.27
N TYR A 15 -2.52 -0.67 0.32
CA TYR A 15 -2.02 -1.38 1.51
C TYR A 15 -0.56 -1.05 1.76
N VAL A 16 0.03 -0.20 0.93
CA VAL A 16 1.41 0.22 1.04
C VAL A 16 1.45 1.72 0.92
N ARG A 17 2.05 2.35 1.92
CA ARG A 17 2.28 3.79 1.97
C ARG A 17 3.77 4.05 1.86
N VAL A 18 4.15 4.90 0.93
CA VAL A 18 5.54 5.24 0.61
C VAL A 18 5.74 6.71 0.92
N LEU A 19 6.54 7.02 1.92
CA LEU A 19 6.95 8.38 2.25
C LEU A 19 8.16 8.75 1.40
N LEU A 20 8.06 9.84 0.64
CA LEU A 20 9.13 10.30 -0.26
C LEU A 20 10.12 11.21 0.48
N ASN A 21 11.40 11.16 0.10
CA ASN A 21 12.43 12.05 0.65
C ASN A 21 12.15 13.54 0.40
N SER A 22 11.44 13.86 -0.68
CA SER A 22 11.08 15.23 -1.05
C SER A 22 9.96 15.83 -0.20
N GLY A 23 9.34 15.04 0.69
CA GLY A 23 8.14 15.40 1.42
C GLY A 23 6.88 15.06 0.61
N GLY A 24 6.05 14.19 1.17
CA GLY A 24 4.84 13.66 0.54
C GLY A 24 4.72 12.15 0.70
N GLU A 25 3.54 11.61 0.45
CA GLU A 25 3.27 10.18 0.49
C GLU A 25 2.60 9.70 -0.80
N LEU A 26 2.94 8.49 -1.22
CA LEU A 26 2.29 7.79 -2.31
C LEU A 26 1.68 6.50 -1.81
N LEU A 27 0.51 6.18 -2.35
CA LEU A 27 -0.28 5.02 -1.96
C LEU A 27 -0.29 3.98 -3.07
N PHE A 28 0.05 2.74 -2.72
CA PHE A 28 0.10 1.63 -3.64
C PHE A 28 -0.70 0.44 -3.14
N CYS A 29 -1.32 -0.27 -4.08
CA CYS A 29 -1.84 -1.60 -3.80
C CYS A 29 -0.70 -2.62 -3.73
N ALA A 30 -0.96 -3.78 -3.11
CA ALA A 30 0.00 -4.87 -2.99
C ALA A 30 0.65 -5.26 -4.34
N HIS A 31 -0.12 -5.20 -5.43
CA HIS A 31 0.36 -5.49 -6.78
C HIS A 31 1.37 -4.45 -7.29
N HIS A 32 1.05 -3.15 -7.19
CA HIS A 32 1.92 -2.11 -7.74
C HIS A 32 3.16 -1.88 -6.89
N MET A 33 3.09 -2.09 -5.58
CA MET A 33 4.28 -2.08 -4.74
C MET A 33 5.31 -3.08 -5.28
N ARG A 34 4.96 -4.37 -5.42
CA ARG A 34 5.92 -5.41 -5.86
C ARG A 34 6.51 -5.11 -7.24
N LYS A 35 5.73 -4.51 -8.13
CA LYS A 35 6.19 -4.13 -9.47
C LYS A 35 7.17 -2.95 -9.45
N HIS A 36 7.06 -2.06 -8.47
CA HIS A 36 7.83 -0.82 -8.39
C HIS A 36 8.77 -0.75 -7.17
N ASP A 37 8.91 -1.83 -6.39
CA ASP A 37 9.65 -1.88 -5.12
C ASP A 37 11.07 -1.31 -5.26
N ASP A 38 11.83 -1.77 -6.26
CA ASP A 38 13.21 -1.34 -6.47
C ASP A 38 13.33 0.18 -6.72
N SER A 39 12.44 0.73 -7.53
CA SER A 39 12.42 2.18 -7.80
C SER A 39 11.92 2.98 -6.61
N LEU A 40 10.90 2.48 -5.90
CA LEU A 40 10.31 3.14 -4.74
C LEU A 40 11.34 3.22 -3.61
N ARG A 41 12.07 2.14 -3.31
CA ARG A 41 13.13 2.14 -2.29
C ARG A 41 14.23 3.16 -2.52
N LYS A 42 14.47 3.58 -3.77
CA LYS A 42 15.50 4.57 -4.12
C LYS A 42 15.06 6.01 -3.82
N ILE A 43 13.76 6.28 -3.82
CA ILE A 43 13.18 7.62 -3.64
C ILE A 43 12.34 7.76 -2.36
N ALA A 44 12.15 6.65 -1.65
CA ALA A 44 11.39 6.58 -0.42
C ALA A 44 12.30 6.80 0.79
N SER A 45 11.85 7.68 1.68
CA SER A 45 12.39 7.82 3.03
C SER A 45 11.92 6.68 3.92
N ASP A 46 10.67 6.24 3.74
CA ASP A 46 10.08 5.15 4.53
C ASP A 46 8.97 4.44 3.74
N ILE A 47 8.82 3.14 3.97
CA ILE A 47 7.82 2.29 3.28
C ILE A 47 7.08 1.48 4.35
N GLN A 48 5.80 1.79 4.52
CA GLN A 48 4.89 1.05 5.39
C GLN A 48 4.12 0.03 4.54
N ASP A 49 4.48 -1.25 4.67
CA ASP A 49 3.79 -2.36 4.00
C ASP A 49 2.81 -3.05 4.95
N GLU A 50 1.52 -2.86 4.70
CA GLU A 50 0.41 -3.50 5.42
C GLU A 50 -0.23 -4.62 4.60
N THR A 51 0.45 -5.13 3.58
CA THR A 51 -0.09 -6.20 2.73
C THR A 51 -0.31 -7.50 3.50
N HIS A 52 0.41 -7.67 4.62
CA HIS A 52 0.19 -8.76 5.56
C HIS A 52 -1.25 -8.81 6.09
N LYS A 53 -1.92 -7.66 6.28
CA LYS A 53 -3.31 -7.58 6.76
C LYS A 53 -4.33 -8.16 5.78
N LEU A 54 -4.03 -8.22 4.47
CA LEU A 54 -4.91 -8.92 3.52
C LEU A 54 -5.02 -10.41 3.85
N THR A 55 -3.91 -11.02 4.27
CA THR A 55 -3.88 -12.45 4.59
C THR A 55 -4.66 -12.74 5.87
N GLU A 56 -4.65 -11.80 6.82
CA GLU A 56 -5.43 -11.88 8.06
C GLU A 56 -6.92 -11.63 7.81
N SER A 57 -7.27 -10.66 6.97
CA SER A 57 -8.67 -10.36 6.59
C SER A 57 -9.31 -11.48 5.77
N ALA A 58 -8.53 -12.16 4.92
CA ALA A 58 -8.97 -13.35 4.21
C ALA A 58 -9.25 -14.54 5.16
N LYS A 59 -8.61 -14.58 6.34
CA LYS A 59 -8.92 -15.57 7.39
C LYS A 59 -10.00 -15.13 8.39
N GLY A 60 -10.31 -13.83 8.46
CA GLY A 60 -11.28 -13.27 9.40
C GLY A 60 -12.71 -13.11 8.87
N SER A 61 -13.00 -13.57 7.65
CA SER A 61 -14.36 -13.51 7.06
C SER A 61 -15.17 -14.79 7.30
N GLU A 62 -14.59 -15.81 7.94
CA GLU A 62 -15.22 -17.11 8.19
C GLU A 62 -15.39 -17.37 9.70
N GLU A 63 -15.87 -16.37 10.43
CA GLU A 63 -16.54 -16.58 11.72
C GLU A 63 -17.54 -15.43 11.96
N ARG A 64 -18.67 -15.47 11.26
CA ARG A 64 -19.89 -14.81 11.71
C ARG A 64 -21.14 -15.45 11.14
#